data_AF-A0A7X5FRD8-F1
#
_entry.id   AF-A0A7X5FRD8-F1
#
_cell.length_a   1.000
_cell.length_b   1.000
_cell.length_c   1.000
_cell.angle_alpha   90.00
_cell.angle_beta   90.00
_cell.angle_gamma   90.00
#
_symmetry.space_group_name_H-M   'P 1'
#
loop_
_entity.id
_entity.type
_entity.pdbx_description
1 polymer ?
#
loop_
_entity_poly.entity_id
_entity_poly.type
_entity_poly.pdbx_seq_one_letter_code
_entity_poly.pdbx_strand_id
1 'polypeptide(L)'
;MKKKYISFLILLLVFTFQNQGVFGAEEICASQSGFGLYTCRNENICKGYESAKPTYNVLPFENAGDATPAFQNQKAAAPALDAAKELYRANIGNIYKCAIIQSQINSLNFLNKELGQENSGQLKDSIGGQLDQRLQRLEISSNTLGCTLSDNQTVQNKLNILRETTTQLCTYVNYLEYLKGYYAQLDRFADESEMRKSYGQDIKIDDQYTLTELPTIINSIETEIAQEISHSYKVFPIAYHAYSDYENNFPIHYLLEIVHADVILLKSRLYETLMPIAQLGLKVINAMSY
;
A
#
# COMPACT_ATOMS: atom_id res chain seq x y z
N MET A 1 33.73 -26.62 -25.04
CA MET A 1 32.59 -26.69 -24.09
C MET A 1 32.90 -26.19 -22.65
N LYS A 2 33.99 -25.43 -22.39
CA LYS A 2 34.35 -25.00 -21.01
C LYS A 2 33.92 -23.57 -20.61
N LYS A 3 33.44 -22.73 -21.54
CA LYS A 3 33.08 -21.31 -21.25
C LYS A 3 31.65 -21.09 -20.74
N LYS A 4 30.74 -22.06 -20.88
CA LYS A 4 29.33 -21.89 -20.43
C LYS A 4 29.10 -22.19 -18.94
N TYR A 5 29.97 -22.97 -18.30
CA TYR A 5 29.83 -23.31 -16.87
C TYR A 5 30.28 -22.18 -15.92
N ILE A 6 31.26 -21.37 -16.34
CA ILE A 6 31.78 -20.27 -15.52
C ILE A 6 30.73 -19.15 -15.38
N SER A 7 29.94 -18.89 -16.42
CA SER A 7 28.89 -17.86 -16.37
C SER A 7 27.70 -18.29 -15.48
N PHE A 8 27.42 -19.59 -15.37
CA PHE A 8 26.35 -20.12 -14.52
C PHE A 8 26.76 -20.15 -13.04
N LEU A 9 28.04 -20.42 -12.75
CA LEU A 9 28.58 -20.40 -11.38
C LEU A 9 28.67 -18.98 -10.81
N ILE A 10 29.02 -17.98 -11.63
CA ILE A 10 29.04 -16.57 -11.21
C ILE A 10 27.61 -16.06 -10.95
N LEU A 11 26.63 -16.49 -11.76
CA LEU A 11 25.22 -16.15 -11.52
C LEU A 11 24.70 -16.75 -10.20
N LEU A 12 25.09 -18.00 -9.88
CA LEU A 12 24.73 -18.66 -8.62
C LEU A 12 25.41 -18.02 -7.40
N LEU A 13 26.67 -17.58 -7.53
CA LEU A 13 27.40 -16.88 -6.48
C LEU A 13 26.80 -15.49 -6.17
N VAL A 14 26.36 -14.75 -7.19
CA VAL A 14 25.69 -13.45 -6.99
C VAL A 14 24.35 -13.60 -6.26
N PHE A 15 23.62 -14.70 -6.48
CA PHE A 15 22.39 -15.00 -5.71
C PHE A 15 22.67 -15.40 -4.26
N THR A 16 23.82 -16.01 -3.95
CA THR A 16 24.18 -16.34 -2.55
C THR A 16 24.67 -15.15 -1.75
N PHE A 17 25.24 -14.11 -2.38
CA PHE A 17 25.77 -12.94 -1.67
C PHE A 17 24.72 -11.87 -1.35
N GLN A 18 23.54 -11.88 -2.00
CA GLN A 18 22.47 -10.93 -1.67
C GLN A 18 21.45 -11.46 -0.64
N ASN A 19 21.55 -12.73 -0.23
CA ASN A 19 20.61 -13.38 0.68
C ASN A 19 21.20 -13.82 2.03
N GLN A 20 22.42 -13.39 2.38
CA GLN A 20 23.06 -13.75 3.66
C GLN A 20 22.40 -13.13 4.89
N GLY A 21 21.41 -12.25 4.75
CA GLY A 21 20.72 -11.63 5.89
C GLY A 21 19.66 -12.49 6.57
N VAL A 22 19.02 -13.44 5.86
CA VAL A 22 17.80 -14.09 6.37
C VAL A 22 18.09 -15.38 7.13
N PHE A 23 19.15 -16.12 6.77
CA PHE A 23 19.40 -17.48 7.30
C PHE A 23 20.06 -17.53 8.69
N GLY A 24 20.46 -16.40 9.28
CA GLY A 24 21.04 -16.34 10.65
C GLY A 24 20.33 -15.36 11.59
N ALA A 25 19.38 -14.55 11.09
CA ALA A 25 18.72 -13.52 11.89
C ALA A 25 17.77 -14.09 12.96
N GLU A 26 17.16 -15.26 12.72
CA GLU A 26 16.36 -15.94 13.74
C GLU A 26 17.21 -16.45 14.91
N GLU A 27 18.43 -16.93 14.63
CA GLU A 27 19.38 -17.35 15.68
C GLU A 27 19.91 -16.15 16.48
N ILE A 28 20.15 -15.01 15.83
CA ILE A 28 20.60 -13.77 16.49
C ILE A 28 19.54 -13.24 17.48
N CYS A 29 18.26 -13.37 17.15
CA CYS A 29 17.17 -12.88 17.99
C CYS A 29 16.62 -13.91 18.98
N ALA A 30 17.13 -15.15 18.98
CA ALA A 30 16.59 -16.25 19.79
C ALA A 30 16.66 -16.00 21.31
N SER A 31 17.57 -15.14 21.79
CA SER A 31 17.70 -14.79 23.20
C SER A 31 16.78 -13.66 23.66
N GLN A 32 16.04 -13.02 22.74
CA GLN A 32 15.17 -11.88 23.04
C GLN A 32 13.72 -12.34 23.23
N SER A 33 12.94 -11.61 24.04
CA SER A 33 11.51 -11.87 24.26
C SER A 33 10.70 -10.58 24.26
N GLY A 34 9.38 -10.69 24.09
CA GLY A 34 8.48 -9.53 24.12
C GLY A 34 8.83 -8.49 23.06
N PHE A 35 8.77 -7.20 23.41
CA PHE A 35 9.04 -6.12 22.47
C PHE A 35 10.51 -6.11 21.97
N GLY A 36 11.45 -6.62 22.78
CA GLY A 36 12.85 -6.76 22.37
C GLY A 36 13.04 -7.73 21.20
N LEU A 37 12.22 -8.78 21.12
CA LEU A 37 12.21 -9.71 19.99
C LEU A 37 11.69 -9.04 18.71
N TYR A 38 10.63 -8.24 18.83
CA TYR A 38 10.09 -7.43 17.72
C TYR A 38 11.16 -6.49 17.15
N THR A 39 11.81 -5.70 18.02
CA THR A 39 12.86 -4.75 17.60
C THR A 39 14.02 -5.48 16.93
N CYS A 40 14.51 -6.58 17.52
CA CYS A 40 15.58 -7.38 16.96
C CYS A 40 15.23 -7.94 15.57
N ARG A 41 14.03 -8.50 15.40
CA ARG A 41 13.58 -9.04 14.11
C ARG A 41 13.44 -7.95 13.06
N ASN A 42 12.95 -6.76 13.42
CA ASN A 42 12.85 -5.67 12.45
C ASN A 42 14.22 -5.20 11.97
N GLU A 43 15.18 -5.05 12.90
CA GLU A 43 16.54 -4.60 12.57
C GLU A 43 17.32 -5.61 11.73
N ASN A 44 17.15 -6.91 12.00
CA ASN A 44 17.95 -7.96 11.37
C ASN A 44 17.26 -8.67 10.20
N ILE A 45 15.93 -8.64 10.13
CA ILE A 45 15.14 -9.30 9.07
C ILE A 45 14.50 -8.24 8.17
N CYS A 46 13.64 -7.38 8.72
CA CYS A 46 12.82 -6.48 7.91
C CYS A 46 13.63 -5.38 7.22
N LYS A 47 14.71 -4.90 7.86
CA LYS A 47 15.60 -3.88 7.30
C LYS A 47 16.24 -4.29 5.97
N GLY A 48 16.42 -5.59 5.71
CA GLY A 48 16.93 -6.09 4.44
C GLY A 48 16.02 -5.76 3.24
N TYR A 49 14.75 -5.46 3.50
CA TYR A 49 13.78 -5.09 2.48
C TYR A 49 13.58 -3.58 2.35
N GLU A 50 14.29 -2.75 3.14
CA GLU A 50 14.06 -1.31 3.17
C GLU A 50 14.31 -0.66 1.80
N SER A 51 13.40 0.22 1.40
CA SER A 51 13.54 0.96 0.13
C SER A 51 14.52 2.10 0.30
N ALA A 52 15.49 2.22 -0.62
CA ALA A 52 16.41 3.36 -0.65
C ALA A 52 15.73 4.67 -1.05
N LYS A 53 14.54 4.59 -1.66
CA LYS A 53 13.70 5.72 -2.06
C LYS A 53 12.25 5.40 -1.64
N PRO A 54 11.91 5.55 -0.36
CA PRO A 54 10.54 5.31 0.10
C PRO A 54 9.59 6.32 -0.56
N THR A 55 8.40 5.86 -0.93
CA THR A 55 7.38 6.72 -1.53
C THR A 55 6.52 7.42 -0.49
N TYR A 56 6.50 6.90 0.74
CA TYR A 56 5.78 7.49 1.86
C TYR A 56 6.54 7.29 3.18
N ASN A 57 6.49 8.29 4.05
CA ASN A 57 7.05 8.18 5.41
C ASN A 57 6.04 7.47 6.31
N VAL A 58 6.27 6.18 6.52
CA VAL A 58 5.42 5.33 7.35
C VAL A 58 5.47 5.75 8.82
N LEU A 59 4.34 5.60 9.51
CA LEU A 59 4.29 5.77 10.96
C LEU A 59 4.74 4.46 11.64
N PRO A 60 5.67 4.53 12.63
CA PRO A 60 6.19 3.34 13.30
C PRO A 60 5.16 2.74 14.28
N PHE A 61 5.28 1.44 14.54
CA PHE A 61 4.64 0.83 15.71
C PHE A 61 5.51 1.14 16.95
N GLU A 62 4.93 1.80 17.96
CA GLU A 62 5.60 2.15 19.21
C GLU A 62 5.36 1.12 20.32
N ASN A 63 6.21 1.15 21.35
CA ASN A 63 6.07 0.31 22.53
C ASN A 63 4.83 0.74 23.33
N ALA A 64 4.04 -0.24 23.72
CA ALA A 64 2.93 -0.17 24.64
C ALA A 64 3.23 0.42 26.02
N GLY A 65 4.47 0.32 26.50
CA GLY A 65 4.69 0.39 27.94
C GLY A 65 3.91 -0.69 28.71
N ASP A 66 4.13 -0.76 30.01
CA ASP A 66 3.73 -1.90 30.87
C ASP A 66 2.22 -1.99 31.17
N ALA A 67 1.32 -1.34 30.41
CA ALA A 67 -0.11 -1.36 30.73
C ALA A 67 -1.05 -1.58 29.54
N THR A 68 -0.75 -1.09 28.33
CA THR A 68 -1.61 -1.29 27.14
C THR A 68 -0.88 -0.80 25.89
N PRO A 69 -0.91 -1.52 24.75
CA PRO A 69 -0.35 -1.03 23.48
C PRO A 69 -0.88 0.35 23.09
N ALA A 70 -0.07 1.37 23.35
CA ALA A 70 -0.33 2.76 23.03
C ALA A 70 0.19 3.10 21.63
N PHE A 71 -0.57 3.94 20.93
CA PHE A 71 -0.26 4.46 19.60
C PHE A 71 -0.41 5.99 19.61
N GLN A 72 0.42 6.71 18.84
CA GLN A 72 0.25 8.14 18.67
C GLN A 72 -1.17 8.47 18.15
N ASN A 73 -1.86 9.39 18.85
CA ASN A 73 -3.21 9.90 18.55
C ASN A 73 -4.41 8.98 18.80
N GLN A 74 -4.28 7.90 19.58
CA GLN A 74 -5.46 7.11 19.99
C GLN A 74 -6.25 7.72 21.15
N LYS A 75 -7.58 7.63 21.05
CA LYS A 75 -8.46 7.60 22.23
C LYS A 75 -8.14 6.31 22.98
N ALA A 76 -7.91 6.41 24.30
CA ALA A 76 -7.39 5.38 25.20
C ALA A 76 -8.23 4.08 25.37
N ALA A 77 -9.02 3.64 24.39
CA ALA A 77 -10.01 2.57 24.53
C ALA A 77 -10.08 1.55 23.37
N ALA A 78 -9.23 1.62 22.34
CA ALA A 78 -9.24 0.63 21.25
C ALA A 78 -8.35 -0.59 21.58
N PRO A 79 -8.79 -1.84 21.32
CA PRO A 79 -7.94 -3.02 21.45
C PRO A 79 -6.67 -2.88 20.60
N ALA A 80 -5.52 -3.28 21.17
CA ALA A 80 -4.20 -3.18 20.54
C ALA A 80 -4.13 -3.78 19.12
N LEU A 81 -4.87 -4.86 18.89
CA LEU A 81 -4.96 -5.53 17.60
C LEU A 81 -5.63 -4.65 16.54
N ASP A 82 -6.74 -3.98 16.89
CA ASP A 82 -7.48 -3.14 15.94
C ASP A 82 -6.71 -1.88 15.58
N ALA A 83 -6.02 -1.32 16.57
CA ALA A 83 -5.06 -0.23 16.37
C ALA A 83 -3.96 -0.58 15.37
N ALA A 84 -3.36 -1.76 15.53
CA ALA A 84 -2.31 -2.26 14.64
C ALA A 84 -2.84 -2.46 13.21
N LYS A 85 -4.04 -3.03 13.06
CA LYS A 85 -4.72 -3.20 11.77
C LYS A 85 -4.94 -1.86 11.07
N GLU A 86 -5.46 -0.86 11.79
CA GLU A 86 -5.70 0.47 11.24
C GLU A 86 -4.42 1.15 10.78
N LEU A 87 -3.37 1.12 11.61
CA LEU A 87 -2.07 1.71 11.28
C LEU A 87 -1.44 1.06 10.05
N TYR A 88 -1.43 -0.29 10.01
CA TYR A 88 -0.91 -1.03 8.87
C TYR A 88 -1.67 -0.72 7.58
N ARG A 89 -3.01 -0.70 7.63
CA ARG A 89 -3.86 -0.35 6.49
C ARG A 89 -3.63 1.08 6.02
N ALA A 90 -3.43 2.03 6.94
CA ALA A 90 -3.13 3.41 6.62
C ALA A 90 -1.75 3.54 5.93
N ASN A 91 -0.71 2.92 6.49
CA ASN A 91 0.64 2.92 5.92
C ASN A 91 0.65 2.32 4.51
N ILE A 92 0.16 1.08 4.35
CA ILE A 92 0.08 0.41 3.04
C ILE A 92 -0.78 1.20 2.05
N GLY A 93 -1.93 1.71 2.52
CA GLY A 93 -2.83 2.51 1.68
C GLY A 93 -2.15 3.78 1.16
N ASN A 94 -1.38 4.47 1.99
CA ASN A 94 -0.66 5.68 1.59
C ASN A 94 0.52 5.38 0.66
N ILE A 95 1.28 4.30 0.90
CA ILE A 95 2.32 3.82 -0.01
C ILE A 95 1.73 3.60 -1.42
N TYR A 96 0.64 2.83 -1.54
CA TYR A 96 0.02 2.57 -2.84
C TYR A 96 -0.59 3.82 -3.49
N LYS A 97 -1.20 4.73 -2.71
CA LYS A 97 -1.68 6.01 -3.24
C LYS A 97 -0.55 6.84 -3.84
N CYS A 98 0.57 6.97 -3.13
CA CYS A 98 1.75 7.68 -3.61
C CYS A 98 2.35 7.00 -4.85
N ALA A 99 2.42 5.67 -4.87
CA ALA A 99 2.87 4.88 -6.01
C ALA A 99 1.99 5.09 -7.26
N ILE A 100 0.66 5.13 -7.08
CA ILE A 100 -0.29 5.40 -8.15
C ILE A 100 -0.10 6.82 -8.69
N ILE A 101 -0.01 7.83 -7.82
CA ILE A 101 0.23 9.22 -8.23
C ILE A 101 1.52 9.33 -9.04
N GLN A 102 2.61 8.74 -8.55
CA GLN A 102 3.89 8.70 -9.26
C GLN A 102 3.75 8.04 -10.63
N SER A 103 3.09 6.88 -10.71
CA SER A 103 2.85 6.15 -11.95
C SER A 103 2.08 7.01 -12.96
N GLN A 104 1.05 7.73 -12.49
CA GLN A 104 0.29 8.64 -13.34
C GLN A 104 1.15 9.80 -13.84
N ILE A 105 1.90 10.47 -12.96
CA ILE A 105 2.80 11.57 -13.34
C ILE A 105 3.81 11.12 -14.40
N ASN A 106 4.47 9.98 -14.18
CA ASN A 106 5.44 9.43 -15.12
C ASN A 106 4.82 9.13 -16.49
N SER A 107 3.64 8.51 -16.48
CA SER A 107 2.90 8.17 -17.70
C SER A 107 2.45 9.41 -18.46
N LEU A 108 1.90 10.41 -17.76
CA LEU A 108 1.44 11.65 -18.38
C LEU A 108 2.61 12.46 -18.93
N ASN A 109 3.75 12.53 -18.22
CA ASN A 109 4.96 13.17 -18.71
C ASN A 109 5.52 12.47 -19.95
N PHE A 110 5.51 11.13 -19.97
CA PHE A 110 5.88 10.35 -21.14
C PHE A 110 4.95 10.67 -22.33
N LEU A 111 3.64 10.61 -22.13
CA LEU A 111 2.65 10.91 -23.17
C LEU A 111 2.78 12.36 -23.68
N ASN A 112 2.99 13.33 -22.79
CA ASN A 112 3.17 14.73 -23.18
C ASN A 112 4.41 14.91 -24.08
N LYS A 113 5.50 14.20 -23.77
CA LYS A 113 6.71 14.21 -24.58
C LYS A 113 6.48 13.59 -25.96
N GLU A 114 5.88 12.40 -26.02
CA GLU A 114 5.64 11.70 -27.29
C GLU A 114 4.63 12.44 -28.18
N LEU A 115 3.49 12.87 -27.62
CA LEU A 115 2.47 13.62 -28.35
C LEU A 115 2.95 15.02 -28.78
N GLY A 116 3.82 15.64 -27.98
CA GLY A 116 4.36 16.98 -28.23
C GLY A 116 5.42 17.04 -29.34
N GLN A 117 6.05 15.90 -29.67
CA GLN A 117 7.06 15.78 -30.72
C GLN A 117 6.46 15.55 -32.11
N GLU A 118 5.30 14.89 -32.22
CA GLU A 118 4.71 14.53 -33.52
C GLU A 118 3.58 15.46 -33.99
N ASN A 119 2.93 16.21 -33.10
CA ASN A 119 1.76 17.02 -33.46
C ASN A 119 2.04 18.54 -33.44
N SER A 120 1.83 19.22 -34.56
CA SER A 120 1.81 20.69 -34.64
C SER A 120 0.38 21.19 -34.92
N GLY A 121 -0.22 21.96 -33.99
CA GLY A 121 -1.52 22.63 -34.20
C GLY A 121 -2.43 22.65 -32.96
N GLN A 122 -3.70 23.03 -33.13
CA GLN A 122 -4.73 23.16 -32.07
C GLN A 122 -4.94 21.90 -31.21
N LEU A 123 -4.65 20.71 -31.76
CA LEU A 123 -4.78 19.44 -31.04
C LEU A 123 -3.73 19.32 -29.92
N LYS A 124 -2.51 19.82 -30.16
CA LYS A 124 -1.44 19.87 -29.16
C LYS A 124 -1.79 20.83 -28.02
N ASP A 125 -2.40 21.97 -28.33
CA ASP A 125 -2.77 22.96 -27.32
C ASP A 125 -3.93 22.47 -26.43
N SER A 126 -4.91 21.77 -27.03
CA SER A 126 -6.06 21.21 -26.28
C SER A 126 -5.66 20.00 -25.42
N ILE A 127 -4.93 19.04 -25.97
CA ILE A 127 -4.49 17.84 -25.23
C ILE A 127 -3.41 18.18 -24.22
N GLY A 128 -2.45 19.04 -24.59
CA GLY A 128 -1.42 19.56 -23.68
C GLY A 128 -2.03 20.28 -22.48
N GLY A 129 -3.02 21.15 -22.69
CA GLY A 129 -3.72 21.82 -21.59
C GLY A 129 -4.44 20.86 -20.64
N GLN A 130 -5.05 19.78 -21.15
CA GLN A 130 -5.69 18.76 -20.31
C GLN A 130 -4.67 17.92 -19.52
N LEU A 131 -3.53 17.59 -20.15
CA LEU A 131 -2.41 16.90 -19.51
C LEU A 131 -1.83 17.73 -18.37
N ASP A 132 -1.54 19.01 -18.61
CA ASP A 132 -0.96 19.93 -17.62
C ASP A 132 -1.89 20.13 -16.42
N GLN A 133 -3.20 20.31 -16.66
CA GLN A 133 -4.19 20.39 -15.58
C GLN A 133 -4.27 19.10 -14.75
N ARG A 134 -4.08 17.94 -15.37
CA ARG A 134 -4.08 16.66 -14.64
C ARG A 134 -2.80 16.49 -13.84
N LEU A 135 -1.64 16.82 -14.41
CA LEU A 135 -0.35 16.83 -13.72
C LEU A 135 -0.40 17.74 -12.48
N GLN A 136 -0.90 18.97 -12.61
CA GLN A 136 -1.02 19.90 -11.49
C GLN A 136 -1.91 19.35 -10.35
N ARG A 137 -3.04 18.71 -10.69
CA ARG A 137 -3.90 18.08 -9.68
C ARG A 137 -3.20 16.93 -8.95
N LEU A 138 -2.35 16.18 -9.65
CA LEU A 138 -1.58 15.09 -9.07
C LEU A 138 -0.46 15.59 -8.17
N GLU A 139 0.20 16.69 -8.52
CA GLU A 139 1.19 17.34 -7.66
C GLU A 139 0.56 17.85 -6.35
N ILE A 140 -0.62 18.48 -6.43
CA ILE A 140 -1.36 18.92 -5.23
C ILE A 140 -1.74 17.72 -4.35
N SER A 141 -2.19 16.63 -4.97
CA SER A 141 -2.56 15.40 -4.26
C SER A 141 -1.34 14.74 -3.60
N SER A 142 -0.21 14.70 -4.30
CA SER A 142 1.08 14.21 -3.80
C SER A 142 1.51 14.99 -2.56
N ASN A 143 1.47 16.31 -2.62
CA ASN A 143 1.88 17.19 -1.52
C ASN A 143 0.95 17.05 -0.31
N THR A 144 -0.37 16.91 -0.54
CA THR A 144 -1.36 16.72 0.53
C THR A 144 -1.16 15.40 1.27
N LEU A 145 -0.76 14.35 0.55
CA LEU A 145 -0.48 13.03 1.12
C LEU A 145 0.95 12.91 1.67
N GLY A 146 1.83 13.88 1.46
CA GLY A 146 3.23 13.81 1.86
C GLY A 146 4.04 12.76 1.09
N CYS A 147 3.71 12.53 -0.18
CA CYS A 147 4.40 11.57 -1.02
C CYS A 147 5.80 12.07 -1.41
N THR A 148 6.77 11.15 -1.44
CA THR A 148 8.12 11.41 -1.97
C THR A 148 8.19 10.92 -3.40
N LEU A 149 8.19 11.85 -4.35
CA LEU A 149 8.24 11.53 -5.78
C LEU A 149 9.68 11.19 -6.20
N SER A 150 9.84 10.16 -7.03
CA SER A 150 11.15 9.70 -7.52
C SER A 150 11.22 9.72 -9.05
N ASP A 151 12.45 9.77 -9.57
CA ASP A 151 12.71 9.90 -11.00
C ASP A 151 12.15 8.74 -11.84
N ASN A 152 12.01 9.02 -13.14
CA ASN A 152 11.25 8.34 -14.19
C ASN A 152 11.62 6.87 -14.55
N GLN A 153 12.09 6.04 -13.60
CA GLN A 153 12.49 4.65 -13.85
C GLN A 153 11.45 3.64 -13.35
N THR A 154 10.51 3.25 -14.22
CA THR A 154 9.40 2.32 -13.96
C THR A 154 9.80 1.03 -13.24
N VAL A 155 10.86 0.34 -13.70
CA VAL A 155 11.31 -0.92 -13.09
C VAL A 155 11.85 -0.71 -11.68
N GLN A 156 12.56 0.39 -11.44
CA GLN A 156 13.07 0.71 -10.11
C GLN A 156 11.93 1.11 -9.17
N ASN A 157 10.91 1.78 -9.67
CA ASN A 157 9.73 2.16 -8.88
C ASN A 157 8.96 0.93 -8.41
N LYS A 158 8.67 -0.02 -9.30
CA LYS A 158 8.02 -1.30 -8.91
C LYS A 158 8.81 -2.07 -7.86
N LEU A 159 10.14 -2.10 -7.99
CA LEU A 159 11.02 -2.76 -7.02
C LEU A 159 11.01 -2.02 -5.67
N ASN A 160 11.04 -0.69 -5.69
CA ASN A 160 10.99 0.14 -4.48
C ASN A 160 9.66 -0.05 -3.74
N ILE A 161 8.52 -0.05 -4.46
CA ILE A 161 7.20 -0.33 -3.86
C ILE A 161 7.14 -1.74 -3.28
N LEU A 162 7.67 -2.74 -4.00
CA LEU A 162 7.74 -4.10 -3.49
C LEU A 162 8.52 -4.16 -2.18
N ARG A 163 9.69 -3.53 -2.15
CA ARG A 163 10.57 -3.43 -0.97
C ARG A 163 9.89 -2.74 0.21
N GLU A 164 9.30 -1.57 -0.04
CA GLU A 164 8.61 -0.77 0.97
C GLU A 164 7.41 -1.52 1.57
N THR A 165 6.56 -2.10 0.73
CA THR A 165 5.40 -2.89 1.17
C THR A 165 5.82 -4.20 1.84
N THR A 166 6.91 -4.85 1.41
CA THR A 166 7.47 -6.04 2.07
C THR A 166 8.01 -5.69 3.46
N THR A 167 8.70 -4.55 3.59
CA THR A 167 9.18 -4.04 4.88
C THR A 167 8.02 -3.80 5.83
N GLN A 168 6.95 -3.15 5.34
CA GLN A 168 5.76 -2.89 6.16
C GLN A 168 5.05 -4.18 6.58
N LEU A 169 4.87 -5.14 5.68
CA LEU A 169 4.30 -6.44 6.01
C LEU A 169 5.16 -7.17 7.05
N CYS A 170 6.48 -7.18 6.87
CA CYS A 170 7.41 -7.82 7.79
C CYS A 170 7.33 -7.22 9.20
N THR A 171 7.39 -5.89 9.29
CA THR A 171 7.26 -5.16 10.56
C THR A 171 5.91 -5.42 11.22
N TYR A 172 4.82 -5.40 10.44
CA TYR A 172 3.48 -5.66 10.95
C TYR A 172 3.31 -7.09 11.48
N VAL A 173 3.77 -8.10 10.74
CA VAL A 173 3.72 -9.51 11.19
C VAL A 173 4.55 -9.71 12.44
N ASN A 174 5.76 -9.13 12.52
CA ASN A 174 6.57 -9.19 13.75
C ASN A 174 5.86 -8.53 14.92
N TYR A 175 5.12 -7.44 14.69
CA TYR A 175 4.34 -6.78 15.73
C TYR A 175 3.16 -7.64 16.19
N LEU A 176 2.45 -8.29 15.27
CA LEU A 176 1.37 -9.22 15.60
C LEU A 176 1.87 -10.43 16.40
N GLU A 177 3.05 -10.98 16.06
CA GLU A 177 3.70 -12.03 16.85
C GLU A 177 4.08 -11.55 18.25
N TYR A 178 4.52 -10.29 18.38
CA TYR A 178 4.72 -9.67 19.69
C TYR A 178 3.41 -9.58 20.49
N LEU A 179 2.32 -9.11 19.89
CA LEU A 179 1.01 -9.06 20.54
C LEU A 179 0.56 -10.45 20.99
N LYS A 180 0.73 -11.47 20.13
CA LYS A 180 0.42 -12.86 20.47
C LYS A 180 1.22 -13.32 21.70
N GLY A 181 2.53 -13.06 21.72
CA GLY A 181 3.38 -13.37 22.87
C GLY A 181 2.99 -12.64 24.15
N TYR A 182 2.50 -11.40 24.03
CA TYR A 182 1.98 -10.62 25.15
C TYR A 182 0.70 -11.26 25.73
N TYR A 183 -0.28 -11.61 24.89
CA TYR A 183 -1.52 -12.23 25.35
C TYR A 183 -1.32 -13.65 25.92
N ALA A 184 -0.39 -14.43 25.37
CA ALA A 184 -0.02 -15.75 25.91
C ALA A 184 0.56 -15.69 27.33
N GLN A 185 1.25 -14.60 27.69
CA GLN A 185 1.75 -14.40 29.06
C GLN A 185 0.60 -14.11 30.03
N LEU A 186 -0.42 -13.35 29.60
CA LEU A 186 -1.62 -13.10 30.41
C LEU A 186 -2.40 -14.39 30.72
N ASP A 187 -2.42 -15.35 29.79
CA ASP A 187 -3.08 -16.66 30.01
C ASP A 187 -2.40 -17.45 31.13
N ARG A 188 -1.06 -17.41 31.18
CA ARG A 188 -0.28 -18.05 32.26
C ARG A 188 -0.60 -17.46 33.63
N PHE A 189 -0.79 -16.15 33.74
CA PHE A 189 -1.22 -15.52 34.99
C PHE A 189 -2.66 -15.85 35.37
N ALA A 190 -3.53 -16.14 34.39
CA ALA A 190 -4.89 -16.63 34.66
C ALA A 190 -4.90 -18.09 35.16
N ASP A 191 -3.93 -18.90 34.74
CA ASP A 191 -3.80 -20.32 35.08
C ASP A 191 -2.96 -20.58 36.36
N GLU A 192 -2.07 -19.66 36.75
CA GLU A 192 -1.33 -19.64 38.03
C GLU A 192 -2.27 -19.33 39.22
N SER A 193 -3.07 -20.34 39.51
CA SER A 193 -4.06 -20.51 40.55
C SER A 193 -3.53 -20.53 42.00
N GLU A 194 -2.40 -19.88 42.30
CA GLU A 194 -2.08 -19.50 43.68
C GLU A 194 -2.89 -18.29 44.15
N MET A 195 -3.28 -17.37 43.27
CA MET A 195 -4.21 -16.28 43.62
C MET A 195 -5.67 -16.76 43.77
N ARG A 196 -6.11 -17.75 42.98
CA ARG A 196 -7.45 -18.35 43.06
C ARG A 196 -7.77 -19.03 44.40
N LYS A 197 -6.75 -19.41 45.17
CA LYS A 197 -6.91 -20.07 46.48
C LYS A 197 -6.88 -19.10 47.67
N SER A 198 -6.28 -17.92 47.53
CA SER A 198 -6.10 -17.00 48.67
C SER A 198 -7.21 -15.94 48.80
N TYR A 199 -7.91 -15.60 47.72
CA TYR A 199 -8.99 -14.62 47.73
C TYR A 199 -10.17 -15.19 46.93
N GLY A 200 -11.37 -15.17 47.52
CA GLY A 200 -12.58 -15.77 46.94
C GLY A 200 -12.88 -15.31 45.51
N GLN A 201 -13.71 -16.10 44.83
CA GLN A 201 -14.04 -16.13 43.39
C GLN A 201 -14.39 -14.81 42.66
N ASP A 202 -14.39 -13.66 43.32
CA ASP A 202 -14.94 -12.40 42.79
C ASP A 202 -13.90 -11.26 42.71
N ILE A 203 -12.72 -11.51 42.13
CA ILE A 203 -11.81 -10.41 41.77
C ILE A 203 -12.12 -9.98 40.34
N LYS A 204 -12.72 -8.80 40.19
CA LYS A 204 -12.86 -8.10 38.91
C LYS A 204 -11.51 -7.53 38.49
N ILE A 205 -11.02 -7.89 37.31
CA ILE A 205 -9.85 -7.26 36.71
C ILE A 205 -10.40 -6.25 35.71
N ASP A 206 -10.45 -4.99 36.14
CA ASP A 206 -11.20 -3.91 35.48
C ASP A 206 -12.73 -4.20 35.48
N ASP A 207 -13.58 -3.19 35.49
CA ASP A 207 -15.04 -3.35 35.72
C ASP A 207 -15.79 -4.13 34.61
N GLN A 208 -15.07 -4.78 33.69
CA GLN A 208 -15.55 -5.36 32.44
C GLN A 208 -15.40 -6.88 32.31
N TYR A 209 -14.52 -7.54 33.08
CA TYR A 209 -14.25 -8.98 32.89
C TYR A 209 -14.17 -9.77 34.20
N THR A 210 -14.76 -10.97 34.21
CA THR A 210 -14.56 -11.95 35.29
C THR A 210 -13.31 -12.80 35.02
N LEU A 211 -12.59 -13.19 36.08
CA LEU A 211 -11.42 -14.07 36.00
C LEU A 211 -11.67 -15.41 35.27
N THR A 212 -12.94 -15.82 35.15
CA THR A 212 -13.39 -17.02 34.44
C THR A 212 -13.51 -16.84 32.92
N GLU A 213 -13.64 -15.61 32.42
CA GLU A 213 -13.82 -15.31 30.99
C GLU A 213 -12.50 -15.00 30.27
N LEU A 214 -11.44 -14.69 31.02
CA LEU A 214 -10.11 -14.34 30.52
C LEU A 214 -9.53 -15.38 29.54
N PRO A 215 -9.52 -16.71 29.83
CA PRO A 215 -8.92 -17.68 28.91
C PRO A 215 -9.65 -17.76 27.56
N THR A 216 -10.98 -17.59 27.55
CA THR A 216 -11.78 -17.61 26.32
C THR A 216 -11.49 -16.37 25.46
N ILE A 217 -11.36 -15.20 26.10
CA ILE A 217 -11.02 -13.94 25.44
C ILE A 217 -9.61 -14.01 24.84
N ILE A 218 -8.64 -14.55 25.60
CA ILE A 218 -7.25 -14.68 25.15
C ILE A 218 -7.16 -15.63 23.94
N ASN A 219 -7.80 -16.80 24.01
CA ASN A 219 -7.84 -17.75 22.89
C ASN A 219 -8.51 -17.15 21.63
N SER A 220 -9.54 -16.32 21.80
CA SER A 220 -10.15 -15.58 20.69
C SER A 220 -9.16 -14.62 20.04
N ILE A 221 -8.45 -13.82 20.85
CA ILE A 221 -7.46 -12.86 20.36
C ILE A 221 -6.30 -13.55 19.65
N GLU A 222 -5.77 -14.66 20.18
CA GLU A 222 -4.72 -15.42 19.50
C GLU A 222 -5.17 -15.96 18.14
N THR A 223 -6.41 -16.45 18.07
CA THR A 223 -7.02 -16.93 16.82
C THR A 223 -7.17 -15.79 15.83
N GLU A 224 -7.64 -14.62 16.27
CA GLU A 224 -7.76 -13.42 15.43
C GLU A 224 -6.41 -12.93 14.91
N ILE A 225 -5.38 -12.94 15.75
CA ILE A 225 -4.01 -12.59 15.33
C ILE A 225 -3.51 -13.57 14.27
N ALA A 226 -3.67 -14.88 14.47
CA ALA A 226 -3.25 -15.89 13.50
C ALA A 226 -4.01 -15.74 12.16
N GLN A 227 -5.31 -15.44 12.21
CA GLN A 227 -6.11 -15.15 11.02
C GLN A 227 -5.64 -13.89 10.31
N GLU A 228 -5.30 -12.82 11.04
CA GLU A 228 -4.82 -11.56 10.48
C GLU A 228 -3.44 -11.71 9.82
N ILE A 229 -2.51 -12.47 10.41
CA ILE A 229 -1.21 -12.79 9.80
C ILE A 229 -1.43 -13.55 8.48
N SER A 230 -2.26 -14.59 8.50
CA SER A 230 -2.61 -15.37 7.30
C SER A 230 -3.27 -14.51 6.21
N HIS A 231 -4.22 -13.66 6.61
CA HIS A 231 -4.87 -12.72 5.73
C HIS A 231 -3.88 -11.75 5.09
N SER A 232 -2.95 -11.20 5.87
CA SER A 232 -1.94 -10.25 5.40
C SER A 232 -1.02 -10.87 4.33
N TYR A 233 -0.56 -12.10 4.54
CA TYR A 233 0.22 -12.83 3.53
C TYR A 233 -0.57 -13.15 2.27
N LYS A 234 -1.89 -13.37 2.38
CA LYS A 234 -2.76 -13.62 1.23
C LYS A 234 -3.03 -12.35 0.42
N VAL A 235 -3.27 -11.22 1.08
CA VAL A 235 -3.64 -9.95 0.43
C VAL A 235 -2.43 -9.25 -0.18
N PHE A 236 -1.27 -9.34 0.46
CA PHE A 236 -0.03 -8.71 -0.01
C PHE A 236 0.28 -8.93 -1.50
N PRO A 237 0.37 -10.17 -2.02
CA PRO A 237 0.69 -10.39 -3.43
C PRO A 237 -0.44 -9.92 -4.36
N ILE A 238 -1.70 -9.97 -3.91
CA ILE A 238 -2.86 -9.51 -4.69
C ILE A 238 -2.80 -7.99 -4.87
N ALA A 239 -2.52 -7.26 -3.78
CA ALA A 239 -2.41 -5.79 -3.81
C ALA A 239 -1.26 -5.34 -4.73
N TYR A 240 -0.10 -6.01 -4.62
CA TYR A 240 1.05 -5.69 -5.47
C TYR A 240 0.77 -6.00 -6.95
N HIS A 241 0.13 -7.13 -7.25
CA HIS A 241 -0.28 -7.48 -8.61
C HIS A 241 -1.25 -6.45 -9.19
N ALA A 242 -2.27 -6.05 -8.42
CA ALA A 242 -3.24 -5.04 -8.84
C ALA A 242 -2.57 -3.69 -9.14
N TYR A 243 -1.60 -3.28 -8.32
CA TYR A 243 -0.78 -2.09 -8.59
C TYR A 243 0.03 -2.23 -9.89
N SER A 244 0.70 -3.36 -10.10
CA SER A 244 1.49 -3.59 -11.32
C SER A 244 0.61 -3.58 -12.58
N ASP A 245 -0.57 -4.20 -12.51
CA ASP A 245 -1.55 -4.16 -13.60
C ASP A 245 -2.04 -2.73 -13.87
N TYR A 246 -2.30 -1.97 -12.81
CA TYR A 246 -2.70 -0.58 -12.92
C TYR A 246 -1.62 0.26 -13.62
N GLU A 247 -0.37 0.20 -13.16
CA GLU A 247 0.74 0.97 -13.74
C GLU A 247 0.97 0.63 -15.21
N ASN A 248 0.88 -0.65 -15.58
CA ASN A 248 1.06 -1.10 -16.96
C ASN A 248 -0.05 -0.62 -17.90
N ASN A 249 -1.28 -0.54 -17.42
CA ASN A 249 -2.45 -0.25 -18.26
C ASN A 249 -2.87 1.22 -18.24
N PHE A 250 -2.41 2.01 -17.26
CA PHE A 250 -2.81 3.41 -17.11
C PHE A 250 -2.61 4.26 -18.38
N PRO A 251 -1.45 4.22 -19.08
CA PRO A 251 -1.25 5.03 -20.29
C PRO A 251 -2.29 4.75 -21.37
N ILE A 252 -2.62 3.47 -21.60
CA ILE A 252 -3.60 3.05 -22.62
C ILE A 252 -5.00 3.51 -22.22
N HIS A 253 -5.39 3.32 -20.95
CA HIS A 253 -6.70 3.78 -20.46
C HIS A 253 -6.84 5.30 -20.57
N TYR A 254 -5.78 6.04 -20.26
CA TYR A 254 -5.78 7.50 -20.38
C TYR A 254 -5.88 7.97 -21.84
N LEU A 255 -5.18 7.31 -22.76
CA LEU A 255 -5.32 7.60 -24.20
C LEU A 255 -6.74 7.31 -24.71
N LEU A 256 -7.36 6.21 -24.29
CA LEU A 256 -8.74 5.90 -24.62
C LEU A 256 -9.72 6.94 -24.07
N GLU A 257 -9.48 7.45 -22.86
CA GLU A 257 -10.25 8.54 -22.24
C GLU A 257 -10.20 9.80 -23.12
N ILE A 258 -9.01 10.19 -23.59
CA ILE A 258 -8.82 11.34 -24.49
C ILE A 258 -9.54 11.13 -25.82
N VAL A 259 -9.33 9.99 -26.49
CA VAL A 259 -9.96 9.70 -27.79
C VAL A 259 -11.48 9.73 -27.68
N HIS A 260 -12.03 9.16 -26.60
CA HIS A 260 -13.46 9.19 -26.35
C HIS A 260 -13.99 10.61 -26.16
N ALA A 261 -13.29 11.46 -25.40
CA ALA A 261 -13.65 12.86 -25.21
C ALA A 261 -13.65 13.64 -26.54
N ASP A 262 -12.64 13.41 -27.40
CA ASP A 262 -12.55 14.03 -28.72
C ASP A 262 -13.69 13.59 -29.65
N VAL A 263 -14.05 12.31 -29.65
CA VAL A 263 -15.18 11.80 -30.45
C VAL A 263 -16.50 12.43 -30.00
N ILE A 264 -16.72 12.60 -28.70
CA ILE A 264 -17.91 13.29 -28.16
C ILE A 264 -17.92 14.76 -28.60
N LEU A 265 -16.79 15.44 -28.49
CA LEU A 265 -16.68 16.85 -28.89
C LEU A 265 -16.93 17.03 -30.38
N LEU A 266 -16.34 16.17 -31.23
CA LEU A 266 -16.54 16.17 -32.67
C LEU A 266 -18.01 15.95 -33.02
N LYS A 267 -18.65 14.98 -32.36
CA LYS A 267 -20.08 14.70 -32.52
C LYS A 267 -20.92 15.93 -32.18
N SER A 268 -20.64 16.61 -31.05
CA SER A 268 -21.34 17.85 -30.66
C SER A 268 -21.19 18.96 -31.71
N ARG A 269 -19.96 19.24 -32.15
CA ARG A 269 -19.69 20.25 -33.18
C ARG A 269 -20.35 19.92 -34.51
N LEU A 270 -20.38 18.64 -34.89
CA LEU A 270 -21.07 18.18 -36.09
C LEU A 270 -22.58 18.44 -35.98
N TYR A 271 -23.21 18.14 -34.85
CA TYR A 271 -24.63 18.45 -34.64
C TYR A 271 -24.90 19.95 -34.69
N GLU A 272 -24.09 20.77 -34.03
CA GLU A 272 -24.20 22.23 -34.07
C GLU A 272 -24.06 22.79 -35.48
N THR A 273 -23.21 22.19 -36.30
CA THR A 273 -22.98 22.62 -37.70
C THR A 273 -24.09 22.15 -38.63
N LEU A 274 -24.60 20.92 -38.44
CA LEU A 274 -25.65 20.34 -39.27
C LEU A 274 -27.05 20.87 -38.95
N MET A 275 -27.31 21.27 -37.70
CA MET A 275 -28.64 21.74 -37.27
C MET A 275 -29.11 23.00 -38.03
N PRO A 276 -28.28 24.05 -38.24
CA PRO A 276 -28.62 25.18 -39.10
C PRO A 276 -28.83 24.78 -40.57
N ILE A 277 -28.05 23.84 -41.10
CA ILE A 277 -28.19 23.35 -42.49
C ILE A 277 -29.52 22.63 -42.68
N ALA A 278 -29.90 21.77 -41.72
CA ALA A 278 -31.19 21.08 -41.73
C ALA A 278 -32.36 22.07 -41.65
N GLN A 279 -32.24 23.11 -40.81
CA GLN A 279 -33.24 24.18 -40.72
C GLN A 279 -33.32 25.01 -42.00
N LEU A 280 -32.18 25.28 -42.66
CA LEU A 280 -32.15 25.98 -43.95
C LEU A 280 -32.82 25.13 -45.05
N GLY A 281 -32.51 23.84 -45.11
CA GLY A 281 -33.13 22.90 -46.05
C GLY A 281 -34.65 22.85 -45.90
N LEU A 282 -35.15 22.78 -44.65
CA LEU A 282 -36.58 22.86 -44.36
C LEU A 282 -37.20 24.20 -44.81
N LYS A 283 -36.52 25.32 -44.58
CA LYS A 283 -36.99 26.64 -45.04
C LYS A 283 -37.02 26.74 -46.56
N VAL A 284 -36.02 26.20 -47.26
CA VAL A 284 -35.97 26.19 -48.74
C VAL A 284 -37.07 25.29 -49.31
N ILE A 285 -37.27 24.10 -48.77
CA ILE A 285 -38.36 23.20 -49.19
C ILE A 285 -39.72 23.87 -48.99
N ASN A 286 -39.95 24.48 -47.82
CA ASN A 286 -41.19 25.22 -47.55
C ASN A 286 -41.36 26.44 -48.47
N ALA A 287 -40.28 27.14 -48.82
CA ALA A 287 -40.33 28.27 -49.75
C ALA A 287 -40.58 27.84 -51.21
N MET A 288 -40.15 26.64 -51.60
CA MET A 288 -40.40 26.06 -52.93
C MET A 288 -41.77 25.37 -53.05
N SER A 289 -42.46 25.12 -51.93
CA SER A 289 -43.82 24.56 -51.93
C SER A 289 -44.92 25.64 -51.93
N TYR A 290 -44.55 26.91 -51.99
CA TYR A 290 -45.42 28.07 -52.24
C TYR A 290 -45.24 28.53 -53.69
#